data_AF-A0A954G202-F1
#
_entry.id   AF-A0A954G202-F1
#
_cell.length_a   1.000
_cell.length_b   1.000
_cell.length_c   1.000
_cell.angle_alpha   90.00
_cell.angle_beta   90.00
_cell.angle_gamma   90.00
#
_symmetry.space_group_name_H-M   'P 1'
#
loop_
_entity.id
_entity.type
_entity.pdbx_description
1 polymer ?
#
loop_
_entity_poly.entity_id
_entity_poly.type
_entity_poly.pdbx_seq_one_letter_code
_entity_poly.pdbx_strand_id
1 'polypeptide(L)'
;MATQEVPYNITNVNKHLKIQLMPDLNDSAWNELESLGDSLLTVLKQEKNPTVIIDLSKLSYISSSLVAVVIQVWKLVDEQGGNTAILNQNEMVEEVLNISGLKKVWCIVPTEAEAIDHLNQAMKQERIERRRTFSMPILLGIVAVLSAATCFALYVSDSLNLDPKVALAATISFSVAGILLGATALTDRRKNLRILGVIVLICSLIVGGLGLFKLI
;
A
#
# COMPACT_ATOMS: atom_id res chain seq x y z
N MET A 1 -12.97 -28.43 -34.53
CA MET A 1 -11.91 -27.84 -33.68
C MET A 1 -12.60 -27.51 -32.36
N ALA A 2 -12.53 -28.40 -31.37
CA ALA A 2 -13.17 -28.19 -30.08
C ALA A 2 -12.40 -27.08 -29.36
N THR A 3 -13.02 -25.93 -29.15
CA THR A 3 -12.54 -24.94 -28.20
C THR A 3 -12.60 -25.59 -26.83
N GLN A 4 -11.45 -26.02 -26.32
CA GLN A 4 -11.31 -26.57 -24.97
C GLN A 4 -11.74 -25.46 -24.01
N GLU A 5 -12.93 -25.58 -23.43
CA GLU A 5 -13.41 -24.63 -22.42
C GLU A 5 -12.43 -24.69 -21.26
N VAL A 6 -11.87 -23.53 -20.94
CA VAL A 6 -10.84 -23.41 -19.93
C VAL A 6 -11.54 -23.58 -18.57
N PRO A 7 -11.07 -24.45 -17.66
CA PRO A 7 -11.79 -24.82 -16.43
C PRO A 7 -11.73 -23.73 -15.33
N TYR A 8 -11.66 -22.46 -15.72
CA TYR A 8 -11.76 -21.29 -14.86
C TYR A 8 -12.32 -20.10 -15.64
N ASN A 9 -12.97 -19.19 -14.92
CA ASN A 9 -13.49 -17.95 -15.49
C ASN A 9 -12.82 -16.74 -14.84
N ILE A 10 -12.16 -15.92 -15.65
CA ILE A 10 -11.66 -14.60 -15.23
C ILE A 10 -12.69 -13.56 -15.64
N THR A 11 -13.20 -12.82 -14.67
CA THR A 11 -14.16 -11.74 -14.88
C THR A 11 -13.75 -10.51 -14.09
N ASN A 12 -14.12 -9.32 -14.56
CA ASN A 12 -13.97 -8.10 -13.77
C ASN A 12 -15.27 -7.82 -13.06
N VAL A 13 -15.23 -7.75 -11.73
CA VAL A 13 -16.38 -7.38 -10.89
C VAL A 13 -16.05 -6.05 -10.23
N ASN A 14 -16.79 -5.01 -10.61
CA ASN A 14 -16.47 -3.62 -10.27
C ASN A 14 -15.05 -3.23 -10.74
N LYS A 15 -14.10 -3.16 -9.80
CA LYS A 15 -12.68 -2.84 -10.02
C LYS A 15 -11.76 -3.98 -9.56
N HIS A 16 -12.33 -5.14 -9.26
CA HIS A 16 -11.63 -6.30 -8.73
C HIS A 16 -11.61 -7.39 -9.78
N LEU A 17 -10.47 -8.06 -9.92
CA LEU A 17 -10.34 -9.23 -10.77
C LEU A 17 -10.95 -10.42 -10.02
N LYS A 18 -11.94 -11.09 -10.60
CA LYS A 18 -12.52 -12.31 -10.04
C LYS A 18 -12.07 -13.51 -10.84
N ILE A 19 -11.48 -14.48 -10.16
CA ILE A 19 -11.03 -15.76 -10.70
C ILE A 19 -11.92 -16.84 -10.11
N GLN A 20 -12.83 -17.39 -10.91
CA GLN A 20 -13.73 -18.45 -10.48
C GLN A 20 -13.20 -19.82 -10.90
N LEU A 21 -12.97 -20.70 -9.94
CA LEU A 21 -12.43 -22.04 -10.14
C LEU A 21 -13.56 -23.05 -10.34
N MET A 22 -13.51 -23.85 -11.41
CA MET A 22 -14.50 -24.88 -11.69
C MET A 22 -14.16 -26.21 -11.00
N PRO A 23 -15.16 -27.06 -10.68
CA PRO A 23 -14.96 -28.37 -10.05
C PRO A 23 -13.96 -29.27 -10.79
N ASP A 24 -13.96 -29.22 -12.12
CA ASP A 24 -13.11 -30.03 -12.99
C ASP A 24 -11.62 -29.86 -12.69
N LEU A 25 -11.22 -28.71 -12.14
CA LEU A 25 -9.83 -28.45 -11.71
C LEU A 25 -9.36 -29.34 -10.56
N ASN A 26 -10.26 -29.91 -9.75
CA ASN A 26 -9.86 -30.78 -8.65
C ASN A 26 -9.22 -32.08 -9.14
N ASP A 27 -9.67 -32.55 -10.32
CA ASP A 27 -9.23 -33.80 -10.93
C ASP A 27 -8.18 -33.57 -12.04
N SER A 28 -7.88 -32.31 -12.35
CA SER A 28 -6.84 -31.92 -13.31
C SER A 28 -5.45 -32.37 -12.87
N ALA A 29 -4.63 -32.69 -13.87
CA ALA A 29 -3.23 -33.03 -13.65
C ALA A 29 -2.42 -31.79 -13.20
N TRP A 30 -1.34 -32.02 -12.45
CA TRP A 30 -0.54 -30.93 -11.86
C TRP A 30 0.03 -29.96 -12.89
N ASN A 31 0.41 -30.44 -14.07
CA ASN A 31 0.90 -29.62 -15.18
C ASN A 31 -0.17 -28.66 -15.71
N GLU A 32 -1.45 -29.07 -15.74
CA GLU A 32 -2.56 -28.20 -16.14
C GLU A 32 -2.77 -27.10 -15.09
N LEU A 33 -2.71 -27.47 -13.81
CA LEU A 33 -2.80 -26.54 -12.69
C LEU A 33 -1.62 -25.54 -12.63
N GLU A 34 -0.42 -25.97 -13.01
CA GLU A 34 0.74 -25.08 -13.12
C GLU A 34 0.57 -24.09 -14.26
N SER A 35 0.09 -24.55 -15.43
CA SER A 35 -0.19 -23.68 -16.57
C SER A 35 -1.30 -22.64 -16.27
N LEU A 36 -2.30 -23.03 -15.46
CA LEU A 36 -3.31 -22.14 -14.91
C LEU A 36 -2.65 -21.06 -14.06
N GLY A 37 -1.80 -21.46 -13.11
CA GLY A 37 -1.01 -20.55 -12.30
C GLY A 37 -0.29 -19.52 -13.16
N ASP A 38 0.53 -19.97 -14.10
CA ASP A 38 1.32 -19.09 -14.99
C ASP A 38 0.47 -18.11 -15.81
N SER A 39 -0.69 -18.56 -16.31
CA SER A 39 -1.62 -17.70 -17.04
C SER A 39 -2.18 -16.59 -16.14
N LEU A 40 -2.64 -16.96 -14.93
CA LEU A 40 -3.13 -16.00 -13.94
C LEU A 40 -2.03 -15.03 -13.50
N LEU A 41 -0.81 -15.53 -13.30
CA LEU A 41 0.35 -14.69 -12.96
C LEU A 41 0.62 -13.66 -14.07
N THR A 42 0.46 -14.04 -15.34
CA THR A 42 0.68 -13.14 -16.48
C THR A 42 -0.33 -11.99 -16.50
N VAL A 43 -1.61 -12.28 -16.20
CA VAL A 43 -2.66 -11.26 -16.09
C VAL A 43 -2.37 -10.33 -14.91
N LEU A 44 -2.04 -10.90 -13.75
CA LEU A 44 -1.82 -10.13 -12.51
C LEU A 44 -0.56 -9.25 -12.54
N LYS A 45 0.52 -9.70 -13.19
CA LYS A 45 1.78 -8.94 -13.30
C LYS A 45 1.65 -7.59 -14.02
N GLN A 46 0.57 -7.38 -14.78
CA GLN A 46 0.35 -6.13 -15.50
C GLN A 46 -0.24 -5.03 -14.61
N GLU A 47 -0.80 -5.38 -13.45
CA GLU A 47 -1.43 -4.45 -12.53
C GLU A 47 -0.53 -4.11 -11.35
N LYS A 48 -0.60 -2.86 -10.88
CA LYS A 48 0.11 -2.44 -9.67
C LYS A 48 -0.86 -2.42 -8.49
N ASN A 49 -0.56 -3.19 -7.45
CA ASN A 49 -1.42 -3.44 -6.29
C ASN A 49 -2.78 -4.07 -6.70
N PRO A 50 -2.77 -5.26 -7.33
CA PRO A 50 -3.99 -5.89 -7.82
C PRO A 50 -4.95 -6.23 -6.66
N THR A 51 -6.25 -6.16 -6.92
CA THR A 51 -7.26 -6.63 -5.96
C THR A 51 -8.04 -7.79 -6.56
N VAL A 52 -7.98 -8.94 -5.91
CA VAL A 52 -8.40 -10.22 -6.49
C VAL A 52 -9.42 -10.92 -5.61
N ILE A 53 -10.48 -11.42 -6.23
CA ILE A 53 -11.46 -12.33 -5.62
C ILE A 53 -11.18 -13.72 -6.19
N ILE A 54 -10.81 -14.68 -5.34
CA ILE A 54 -10.71 -16.08 -5.73
C ILE A 54 -12.02 -16.75 -5.33
N ASP A 55 -12.82 -17.10 -6.34
CA ASP A 55 -14.16 -17.64 -6.18
C ASP A 55 -14.16 -19.17 -6.24
N LEU A 56 -14.37 -19.77 -5.07
CA LEU A 56 -14.47 -21.21 -4.82
C LEU A 56 -15.93 -21.67 -4.71
N SER A 57 -16.92 -20.80 -4.94
CA SER A 57 -18.34 -21.10 -4.70
C SER A 57 -18.90 -22.27 -5.52
N LYS A 58 -18.25 -22.62 -6.64
CA LYS A 58 -18.63 -23.77 -7.46
C LYS A 58 -18.07 -25.09 -6.94
N LEU A 59 -17.10 -25.06 -6.04
CA LEU A 59 -16.44 -26.24 -5.51
C LEU A 59 -17.24 -26.87 -4.37
N SER A 60 -17.43 -28.20 -4.44
CA SER A 60 -17.98 -28.98 -3.32
C SER A 60 -16.89 -29.54 -2.40
N TYR A 61 -15.65 -29.56 -2.87
CA TYR A 61 -14.43 -30.00 -2.20
C TYR A 61 -13.25 -29.28 -2.87
N ILE A 62 -12.12 -29.16 -2.18
CA ILE A 62 -10.89 -28.60 -2.75
C ILE A 62 -9.72 -29.55 -2.51
N SER A 63 -9.05 -29.98 -3.57
CA SER A 63 -7.87 -30.86 -3.49
C SER A 63 -6.63 -30.09 -3.03
N SER A 64 -5.63 -30.80 -2.51
CA SER A 64 -4.38 -30.20 -2.05
C SER A 64 -3.60 -29.49 -3.18
N SER A 65 -3.69 -30.00 -4.41
CA SER A 65 -3.10 -29.38 -5.59
C SER A 65 -3.79 -28.05 -5.93
N LEU A 66 -5.12 -28.00 -5.87
CA LEU A 66 -5.86 -26.76 -6.12
C LEU A 66 -5.62 -25.71 -5.02
N VAL A 67 -5.52 -26.13 -3.76
CA VAL A 67 -5.08 -25.24 -2.66
C VAL A 67 -3.71 -24.64 -2.95
N ALA A 68 -2.76 -25.43 -3.47
CA ALA A 68 -1.43 -24.93 -3.81
C ALA A 68 -1.48 -23.84 -4.89
N VAL A 69 -2.34 -23.97 -5.91
CA VAL A 69 -2.55 -22.92 -6.92
C VAL A 69 -3.11 -21.65 -6.29
N VAL A 70 -4.12 -21.76 -5.41
CA VAL A 70 -4.69 -20.59 -4.70
C VAL A 70 -3.61 -19.89 -3.86
N ILE A 71 -2.73 -20.64 -3.20
CA ILE A 71 -1.59 -20.08 -2.46
C ILE A 71 -0.63 -19.33 -3.39
N GLN A 72 -0.32 -19.87 -4.57
CA GLN A 72 0.57 -19.19 -5.53
C GLN A 72 -0.01 -17.86 -6.01
N VAL A 73 -1.31 -17.84 -6.35
CA VAL A 73 -2.01 -16.63 -6.77
C VAL A 73 -2.03 -15.61 -5.63
N TRP A 74 -2.40 -16.04 -4.41
CA TRP A 74 -2.41 -15.17 -3.23
C TRP A 74 -1.03 -14.55 -2.94
N LYS A 75 0.04 -15.37 -2.95
CA LYS A 75 1.41 -14.88 -2.73
C LYS A 75 1.80 -13.83 -3.75
N LEU A 76 1.48 -14.02 -5.03
CA LEU A 76 1.79 -13.03 -6.06
C LEU A 76 1.09 -11.70 -5.78
N VAL A 77 -0.20 -11.75 -5.42
CA VAL A 77 -0.98 -10.53 -5.11
C VAL A 77 -0.38 -9.81 -3.91
N ASP A 78 -0.01 -10.56 -2.86
CA ASP A 78 0.62 -10.04 -1.64
C ASP A 78 1.99 -9.39 -1.92
N GLU A 79 2.86 -10.05 -2.69
CA GLU A 79 4.17 -9.53 -3.10
C GLU A 79 4.06 -8.22 -3.92
N GLN A 80 2.95 -8.02 -4.63
CA GLN A 80 2.67 -6.79 -5.38
C GLN A 80 1.99 -5.69 -4.53
N GLY A 81 1.82 -5.92 -3.23
CA GLY A 81 1.10 -5.01 -2.33
C GLY A 81 -0.38 -4.87 -2.71
N GLY A 82 -0.95 -5.94 -3.26
CA GLY A 82 -2.37 -6.08 -3.57
C GLY A 82 -3.16 -6.69 -2.42
N ASN A 83 -4.45 -6.93 -2.64
CA ASN A 83 -5.33 -7.55 -1.65
C ASN A 83 -6.13 -8.69 -2.26
N THR A 84 -6.33 -9.76 -1.49
CA THR A 84 -7.11 -10.93 -1.93
C THR A 84 -8.29 -11.17 -0.98
N ALA A 85 -9.43 -11.56 -1.56
CA ALA A 85 -10.56 -12.13 -0.82
C ALA A 85 -10.90 -13.51 -1.41
N ILE A 86 -11.19 -14.48 -0.54
CA ILE A 86 -11.61 -15.82 -0.92
C ILE A 86 -13.13 -15.91 -0.77
N LEU A 87 -13.83 -16.14 -1.86
CA LEU A 87 -15.28 -16.34 -1.86
C LEU A 87 -15.56 -17.85 -1.77
N ASN A 88 -16.12 -18.30 -0.64
CA ASN A 88 -16.48 -19.70 -0.44
C ASN A 88 -17.80 -19.82 0.35
N GLN A 89 -18.72 -20.64 -0.16
CA GLN A 89 -20.02 -20.93 0.48
C GLN A 89 -20.12 -22.38 0.99
N ASN A 90 -19.14 -23.23 0.67
CA ASN A 90 -19.18 -24.64 0.96
C ASN A 90 -18.45 -24.96 2.28
N GLU A 91 -19.14 -25.60 3.22
CA GLU A 91 -18.59 -25.95 4.54
C GLU A 91 -17.42 -26.93 4.45
N MET A 92 -17.45 -27.89 3.51
CA MET A 92 -16.37 -28.85 3.32
C MET A 92 -15.10 -28.16 2.81
N VAL A 93 -15.23 -27.24 1.86
CA VAL A 93 -14.12 -26.41 1.38
C VAL A 93 -13.58 -25.54 2.52
N GLU A 94 -14.46 -24.93 3.33
CA GLU A 94 -14.04 -24.11 4.46
C GLU A 94 -13.24 -24.91 5.48
N GLU A 95 -13.67 -26.13 5.80
CA GLU A 95 -12.98 -27.00 6.75
C GLU A 95 -11.59 -27.39 6.26
N VAL A 96 -11.44 -27.71 4.97
CA VAL A 96 -10.12 -27.99 4.37
C VAL A 96 -9.19 -26.78 4.49
N LEU A 97 -9.69 -25.57 4.22
CA LEU A 97 -8.92 -24.33 4.35
C LEU A 97 -8.56 -24.03 5.81
N ASN A 98 -9.45 -24.36 6.75
CA ASN A 98 -9.25 -24.20 8.18
C ASN A 98 -8.16 -25.14 8.72
N ILE A 99 -8.22 -26.43 8.38
CA ILE A 99 -7.22 -27.44 8.75
C ILE A 99 -5.84 -27.04 8.18
N SER A 100 -5.81 -26.47 6.98
CA SER A 100 -4.58 -25.98 6.34
C SER A 100 -4.01 -24.72 6.99
N GLY A 101 -4.69 -24.14 7.99
CA GLY A 101 -4.27 -22.92 8.70
C GLY A 101 -4.43 -21.63 7.89
N LEU A 102 -5.04 -21.70 6.71
CA LEU A 102 -5.14 -20.59 5.75
C LEU A 102 -6.11 -19.50 6.21
N LYS A 103 -7.10 -19.86 7.04
CA LYS A 103 -8.06 -18.92 7.65
C LYS A 103 -7.40 -17.82 8.51
N LYS A 104 -6.16 -18.01 8.95
CA LYS A 104 -5.39 -16.99 9.69
C LYS A 104 -4.84 -15.87 8.80
N VAL A 105 -4.68 -16.15 7.51
CA VAL A 105 -4.00 -15.28 6.55
C VAL A 105 -4.95 -14.78 5.48
N TRP A 106 -6.00 -15.55 5.18
CA TRP A 106 -6.96 -15.26 4.13
C TRP A 106 -8.26 -14.71 4.70
N CYS A 107 -8.78 -13.67 4.07
CA CYS A 107 -10.16 -13.24 4.27
C CYS A 107 -11.07 -14.18 3.46
N ILE A 108 -11.76 -15.10 4.15
CA ILE A 108 -12.72 -16.03 3.56
C ILE A 108 -14.13 -15.50 3.87
N VAL A 109 -14.94 -15.30 2.84
CA VAL A 109 -16.29 -14.73 2.94
C VAL A 109 -17.29 -15.53 2.11
N PRO A 110 -18.56 -15.62 2.55
CA PRO A 110 -19.61 -16.37 1.86
C PRO A 110 -20.18 -15.67 0.63
N THR A 111 -20.13 -14.34 0.55
CA THR A 111 -20.81 -13.59 -0.52
C THR A 111 -19.86 -12.72 -1.33
N GLU A 112 -20.17 -12.55 -2.62
CA GLU A 112 -19.41 -11.65 -3.50
C GLU A 112 -19.46 -10.21 -2.98
N ALA A 113 -20.59 -9.79 -2.40
CA ALA A 113 -20.76 -8.48 -1.80
C ALA A 113 -19.77 -8.25 -0.63
N GLU A 114 -19.64 -9.22 0.27
CA GLU A 114 -18.67 -9.16 1.37
C GLU A 114 -17.22 -9.15 0.86
N ALA A 115 -16.91 -9.90 -0.20
CA ALA A 115 -15.59 -9.90 -0.82
C ALA A 115 -15.23 -8.52 -1.39
N ILE A 116 -16.18 -7.91 -2.11
CA ILE A 116 -16.05 -6.54 -2.64
C ILE A 116 -15.87 -5.53 -1.50
N ASP A 117 -16.68 -5.63 -0.45
CA ASP A 117 -16.61 -4.71 0.68
C ASP A 117 -15.28 -4.81 1.43
N HIS A 118 -14.79 -6.03 1.67
CA HIS A 118 -13.47 -6.24 2.27
C HIS A 118 -12.36 -5.59 1.42
N LEU A 119 -12.34 -5.85 0.12
CA LEU A 119 -11.33 -5.28 -0.79
C LEU A 119 -11.45 -3.75 -0.87
N ASN A 120 -12.67 -3.20 -0.87
CA ASN A 120 -12.90 -1.77 -0.82
C ASN A 120 -12.37 -1.12 0.46
N GLN A 121 -12.56 -1.77 1.60
CA GLN A 121 -12.06 -1.31 2.89
C GLN A 121 -10.54 -1.35 2.94
N ALA A 122 -9.91 -2.45 2.49
CA ALA A 122 -8.46 -2.59 2.41
C ALA A 122 -7.84 -1.48 1.53
N MET A 123 -8.39 -1.24 0.34
CA MET A 123 -7.96 -0.13 -0.53
C MET A 123 -8.14 1.25 0.11
N LYS A 124 -9.22 1.45 0.89
CA LYS A 124 -9.47 2.71 1.60
C LYS A 124 -8.45 2.92 2.71
N GLN A 125 -8.13 1.88 3.47
CA GLN A 125 -7.11 1.90 4.53
C GLN A 125 -5.73 2.22 3.95
N GLU A 126 -5.31 1.52 2.90
CA GLU A 126 -4.05 1.82 2.19
C GLU A 126 -3.99 3.26 1.72
N ARG A 127 -5.09 3.79 1.18
CA ARG A 127 -5.16 5.19 0.74
C ARG A 127 -5.01 6.17 1.91
N ILE A 128 -5.59 5.87 3.07
CA ILE A 128 -5.50 6.70 4.28
C ILE A 128 -4.08 6.66 4.84
N GLU A 129 -3.49 5.48 5.00
CA GLU A 129 -2.13 5.31 5.50
C GLU A 129 -1.12 6.00 4.59
N ARG A 130 -1.22 5.76 3.28
CA ARG A 130 -0.40 6.48 2.29
C ARG A 130 -0.59 7.98 2.42
N ARG A 131 -1.81 8.48 2.60
CA ARG A 131 -2.03 9.92 2.80
C ARG A 131 -1.26 10.41 4.04
N ARG A 132 -1.38 9.71 5.17
CA ARG A 132 -0.75 10.07 6.45
C ARG A 132 0.77 10.06 6.38
N THR A 133 1.35 8.96 5.90
CA THR A 133 2.82 8.77 5.82
C THR A 133 3.50 9.88 5.03
N PHE A 134 2.84 10.39 3.99
CA PHE A 134 3.40 11.42 3.14
C PHE A 134 2.98 12.85 3.53
N SER A 135 1.79 13.05 4.15
CA SER A 135 1.36 14.40 4.57
C SER A 135 1.99 14.84 5.90
N MET A 136 2.24 13.90 6.81
CA MET A 136 2.74 14.21 8.15
C MET A 136 4.16 14.78 8.16
N PRO A 137 5.14 14.26 7.38
CA PRO A 137 6.48 14.85 7.30
C PRO A 137 6.44 16.27 6.74
N ILE A 138 5.60 16.53 5.74
CA ILE A 138 5.47 17.87 5.16
C ILE A 138 4.89 18.84 6.18
N LEU A 139 3.85 18.46 6.91
CA LEU A 139 3.26 19.30 7.97
C LEU A 139 4.31 19.61 9.05
N LEU A 140 5.05 18.60 9.52
CA LEU A 140 6.15 18.77 10.47
C LEU A 140 7.26 19.67 9.90
N GLY A 141 7.56 19.56 8.60
CA GLY A 141 8.54 20.40 7.92
C GLY A 141 8.11 21.86 7.86
N ILE A 142 6.83 22.13 7.57
CA ILE A 142 6.26 23.49 7.62
C ILE A 142 6.37 24.06 9.04
N VAL A 143 6.02 23.28 10.06
CA VAL A 143 6.15 23.69 11.47
C VAL A 143 7.60 23.99 11.81
N ALA A 144 8.56 23.16 11.38
CA ALA A 144 9.98 23.37 11.61
C ALA A 144 10.46 24.69 10.96
N VAL A 145 10.05 24.99 9.73
CA VAL A 145 10.37 26.25 9.05
C VAL A 145 9.80 27.45 9.81
N LEU A 146 8.54 27.39 10.25
CA LEU A 146 7.90 28.48 11.00
C LEU A 146 8.59 28.71 12.35
N SER A 147 8.95 27.64 13.05
CA SER A 147 9.73 27.71 14.30
C SER A 147 11.11 28.33 14.06
N ALA A 148 11.82 27.92 13.00
CA ALA A 148 13.12 28.49 12.64
C ALA A 148 13.01 29.99 12.31
N ALA A 149 12.01 30.38 11.53
CA ALA A 149 11.77 31.78 11.18
C ALA A 149 11.42 32.63 12.41
N THR A 150 10.62 32.08 13.33
CA THR A 150 10.26 32.75 14.59
C THR A 150 11.47 32.93 15.49
N CYS A 151 12.30 31.89 15.68
CA CYS A 151 13.55 32.01 16.43
C CYS A 151 14.49 33.06 15.83
N PHE A 152 14.61 33.10 14.51
CA PHE A 152 15.42 34.10 13.81
C PHE A 152 14.88 35.52 13.97
N ALA A 153 13.56 35.72 13.87
CA ALA A 153 12.93 37.03 14.07
C ALA A 153 13.07 37.52 15.52
N LEU A 154 12.95 36.63 16.50
CA LEU A 154 13.17 36.95 17.90
C LEU A 154 14.63 37.34 18.18
N TYR A 155 15.58 36.66 17.55
CA TYR A 155 16.99 37.03 17.61
C TYR A 155 17.26 38.43 17.04
N VAL A 156 16.59 38.82 15.96
CA VAL A 156 16.77 40.15 15.34
C VAL A 156 16.08 41.27 16.13
N SER A 157 14.96 40.98 16.78
CA SER A 157 14.12 41.99 17.46
C SER A 157 14.53 42.30 18.90
N ASP A 158 15.55 41.63 19.45
CA ASP A 158 16.01 41.75 20.85
C ASP A 158 14.87 41.68 21.89
N SER A 159 13.75 41.05 21.51
CA SER A 159 12.49 41.09 22.26
C SER A 159 12.42 40.08 23.41
N LEU A 160 13.39 39.16 23.49
CA LEU A 160 13.52 38.14 24.53
C LEU A 160 14.95 38.11 25.06
N ASN A 161 15.10 37.98 26.39
CA ASN A 161 16.36 37.71 27.11
C ASN A 161 16.91 36.29 26.84
N LEU A 162 16.80 35.80 25.60
CA LEU A 162 17.36 34.53 25.19
C LEU A 162 18.84 34.73 24.87
N ASP A 163 19.68 33.81 25.33
CA ASP A 163 21.10 33.80 24.95
C ASP A 163 21.20 33.72 23.41
N PRO A 164 21.88 34.68 22.75
CA PRO A 164 22.10 34.71 21.32
C PRO A 164 22.56 33.37 20.73
N LYS A 165 23.39 32.62 21.46
CA LYS A 165 23.91 31.32 21.02
C LYS A 165 22.82 30.25 20.98
N VAL A 166 21.89 30.29 21.93
CA VAL A 166 20.77 29.33 22.03
C VAL A 166 19.76 29.59 20.91
N ALA A 167 19.44 30.86 20.64
CA ALA A 167 18.51 31.24 19.57
C ALA A 167 19.03 30.82 18.18
N LEU A 168 20.33 30.98 17.95
CA LEU A 168 20.96 30.64 16.68
C LEU A 168 21.11 29.11 16.52
N ALA A 169 21.49 28.39 17.58
CA ALA A 169 21.51 26.92 17.57
C ALA A 169 20.11 26.31 17.31
N ALA A 170 19.06 26.89 17.89
CA ALA A 170 17.68 26.46 17.65
C ALA A 170 17.27 26.68 16.18
N THR A 171 17.61 27.84 15.61
CA THR A 171 17.31 28.17 14.20
C THR A 171 17.93 27.18 13.23
N ILE A 172 19.21 26.82 13.43
CA ILE A 172 19.91 25.82 12.61
C ILE A 172 19.26 24.45 12.78
N SER A 173 18.97 24.04 14.01
CA SER A 173 18.39 22.72 14.30
C SER A 173 17.03 22.53 13.62
N PHE A 174 16.14 23.52 13.72
CA PHE A 174 14.83 23.47 13.06
C PHE A 174 14.94 23.55 11.53
N SER A 175 15.91 24.31 11.00
CA SER A 175 16.16 24.36 9.55
C SER A 175 16.64 23.01 9.01
N VAL A 176 17.54 22.32 9.72
CA VAL A 176 17.99 20.97 9.35
C VAL A 176 16.82 19.98 9.39
N ALA A 177 15.97 20.05 10.41
CA ALA A 177 14.76 19.23 10.48
C ALA A 177 13.82 19.49 9.29
N GLY A 178 13.62 20.77 8.91
CA GLY A 178 12.84 21.17 7.74
C GLY A 178 13.40 20.63 6.43
N ILE A 179 14.73 20.61 6.26
CA ILE A 179 15.41 20.04 5.08
C ILE A 179 15.16 18.53 5.00
N LEU A 180 15.40 17.79 6.09
CA LEU A 180 15.22 16.34 6.11
C LEU A 180 13.77 15.95 5.82
N LEU A 181 12.82 16.63 6.45
CA LEU A 181 11.39 16.38 6.27
C LEU A 181 10.91 16.79 4.87
N GLY A 182 11.38 17.92 4.34
CA GLY A 182 11.08 18.34 2.96
C GLY A 182 11.64 17.40 1.90
N ALA A 183 12.81 16.80 2.14
CA ALA A 183 13.41 15.81 1.25
C ALA A 183 12.58 14.52 1.15
N THR A 184 11.93 14.09 2.24
CA THR A 184 11.04 12.90 2.18
C THR A 184 9.85 13.09 1.23
N ALA A 185 9.44 14.33 0.95
CA ALA A 185 8.35 14.63 0.02
C ALA A 185 8.76 14.60 -1.46
N LEU A 186 10.07 14.60 -1.76
CA LEU A 186 10.57 14.53 -3.14
C LEU A 186 10.34 13.15 -3.79
N THR A 187 10.23 12.10 -2.97
CA THR A 187 9.96 10.73 -3.40
C THR A 187 8.46 10.42 -3.55
N ASP A 188 7.56 11.34 -3.15
CA ASP A 188 6.11 11.15 -3.33
C ASP A 188 5.72 11.23 -4.83
N ARG A 189 4.74 10.43 -5.23
CA ARG A 189 4.17 10.43 -6.59
C ARG A 189 3.25 11.62 -6.86
N ARG A 190 2.70 12.27 -5.83
CA ARG A 190 1.76 13.39 -5.97
C ARG A 190 2.51 14.68 -6.30
N LYS A 191 2.30 15.20 -7.51
CA LYS A 191 2.90 16.45 -8.00
C LYS A 191 2.79 17.61 -6.99
N ASN A 192 1.62 17.77 -6.37
CA ASN A 192 1.38 18.86 -5.41
C ASN A 192 2.20 18.72 -4.12
N LEU A 193 2.39 17.50 -3.60
CA LEU A 193 3.20 17.29 -2.39
C LEU A 193 4.70 17.45 -2.67
N ARG A 194 5.16 17.05 -3.86
CA ARG A 194 6.54 17.31 -4.28
C ARG A 194 6.84 18.80 -4.32
N ILE A 195 5.94 19.59 -4.92
CA ILE A 195 6.07 21.06 -4.96
C ILE A 195 6.12 21.63 -3.54
N LEU A 196 5.22 21.20 -2.65
CA LEU A 196 5.20 21.66 -1.27
C LEU A 196 6.48 21.27 -0.50
N GLY A 197 7.01 20.06 -0.73
CA GLY A 197 8.28 19.62 -0.18
C GLY A 197 9.48 20.45 -0.65
N VAL A 198 9.51 20.80 -1.95
CA VAL A 198 10.52 21.70 -2.52
C VAL A 198 10.45 23.08 -1.87
N ILE A 199 9.25 23.63 -1.65
CA ILE A 199 9.07 24.91 -0.97
C ILE A 199 9.64 24.86 0.45
N VAL A 200 9.29 23.82 1.23
CA VAL A 200 9.81 23.64 2.60
C VAL A 200 11.34 23.53 2.60
N LEU A 201 11.91 22.80 1.65
CA LEU A 201 13.37 22.67 1.49
C LEU A 201 14.04 24.02 1.22
N ILE A 202 13.53 24.79 0.25
CA ILE A 202 14.08 26.10 -0.12
C ILE A 202 13.97 27.07 1.05
N CYS A 203 12.82 27.15 1.72
CA CYS A 203 12.63 28.01 2.88
C CYS A 203 13.59 27.64 4.03
N SER A 204 13.77 26.34 4.30
CA SER A 204 14.70 25.86 5.33
C SER A 204 16.15 26.20 5.00
N LEU A 205 16.56 26.08 3.74
CA LEU A 205 17.90 26.47 3.28
C LEU A 205 18.16 27.97 3.45
N ILE A 206 17.18 28.81 3.10
CA ILE A 206 17.29 30.27 3.24
C ILE A 206 17.42 30.65 4.72
N VAL A 207 16.53 30.16 5.58
CA VAL A 207 16.52 30.50 7.01
C VAL A 207 17.79 29.96 7.71
N GLY A 208 18.18 28.73 7.43
CA GLY A 208 19.40 28.14 7.96
C GLY A 208 20.67 28.85 7.49
N GLY A 209 20.72 29.25 6.21
CA GLY A 209 21.83 30.02 5.64
C GLY A 209 22.00 31.40 6.28
N LEU A 210 20.89 32.11 6.51
CA LEU A 210 20.91 33.40 7.24
C LEU A 210 21.40 33.24 8.68
N GLY A 211 20.99 32.16 9.37
CA GLY A 211 21.49 31.83 10.70
C GLY A 211 22.99 31.55 10.72
N LEU A 212 23.50 30.78 9.76
CA LEU A 212 24.94 30.50 9.64
C LEU A 212 25.77 31.74 9.32
N PHE A 213 25.30 32.60 8.41
CA PHE A 213 25.99 33.85 8.06
C PHE A 213 26.17 34.78 9.26
N LYS A 214 25.24 34.75 10.22
CA LYS A 214 25.32 35.53 11.47
C LYS A 214 26.25 34.92 12.53
N LEU A 215 26.65 33.65 12.37
CA LEU A 215 27.57 32.96 13.29
C LEU A 215 29.05 33.18 12.93
N ILE A 216 29.34 33.45 11.66
CA ILE A 216 30.68 33.75 11.11
C ILE A 216 31.00 35.23 11.31
#